data_AF-A0A966YML3-F1
#
_entry.id   AF-A0A966YML3-F1
#
_cell.length_a   1.000
_cell.length_b   1.000
_cell.length_c   1.000
_cell.angle_alpha   90.00
_cell.angle_beta   90.00
_cell.angle_gamma   90.00
#
_symmetry.space_group_name_H-M   'P 1'
#
loop_
_entity.id
_entity.type
_entity.pdbx_description
1 polymer ?
#
loop_
_entity_poly.entity_id
_entity_poly.type
_entity_poly.pdbx_seq_one_letter_code
_entity_poly.pdbx_strand_id
1 'polypeptide(L)'
;MKHRAEFLMITAAMGFALGGVAAKVLREADMDAFRLTQIRITGAAILLLSFALYKGKKQLHARKDELKDLLLFGIVGVSAVTSFYFFAIKYLYVSVALVIEFTASIWIVLY
;
A
#
# COMPACT_ATOMS: atom_id res chain seq x y z
N MET A 1 -27.35 6.28 4.93
CA MET A 1 -26.11 5.47 4.83
C MET A 1 -25.21 5.78 6.04
N LYS A 2 -25.63 5.42 7.26
CA LYS A 2 -25.00 5.89 8.51
C LYS A 2 -23.71 5.13 8.89
N HIS A 3 -23.47 3.94 8.32
CA HIS A 3 -22.36 3.03 8.67
C HIS A 3 -21.37 2.74 7.52
N ARG A 4 -21.39 3.53 6.44
CA ARG A 4 -20.49 3.28 5.28
C ARG A 4 -19.01 3.34 5.65
N ALA A 5 -18.63 4.28 6.52
CA ALA A 5 -17.26 4.44 6.98
C ALA A 5 -16.78 3.21 7.78
N GLU A 6 -17.61 2.73 8.71
CA GLU A 6 -17.32 1.54 9.52
C GLU A 6 -17.10 0.31 8.64
N PHE A 7 -17.99 0.07 7.66
CA PHE A 7 -17.87 -1.05 6.75
C PHE A 7 -16.56 -1.01 5.92
N LEU A 8 -16.21 0.18 5.40
CA LEU A 8 -14.97 0.37 4.65
C LEU A 8 -13.74 0.13 5.54
N MET A 9 -13.78 0.61 6.79
CA MET A 9 -12.67 0.45 7.74
C MET A 9 -12.44 -1.02 8.10
N ILE A 10 -13.51 -1.77 8.39
CA ILE A 10 -13.44 -3.21 8.69
C ILE A 10 -12.90 -3.96 7.47
N THR A 11 -13.41 -3.66 6.28
CA THR A 11 -12.96 -4.31 5.04
C THR A 11 -11.49 -4.01 4.76
N ALA A 12 -11.05 -2.76 4.96
CA ALA A 12 -9.65 -2.38 4.82
C ALA A 12 -8.75 -3.10 5.84
N ALA A 13 -9.17 -3.20 7.10
CA ALA A 13 -8.45 -3.91 8.15
C ALA A 13 -8.32 -5.41 7.84
N MET A 14 -9.39 -6.04 7.35
CA MET A 14 -9.36 -7.44 6.90
C MET A 14 -8.41 -7.63 5.72
N GLY A 15 -8.49 -6.76 4.71
CA GLY A 15 -7.58 -6.80 3.56
C GLY A 15 -6.11 -6.63 3.96
N PHE A 16 -5.84 -5.73 4.91
CA PHE A 16 -4.51 -5.53 5.47
C PHE A 16 -3.99 -6.77 6.20
N ALA A 17 -4.82 -7.37 7.08
CA ALA A 17 -4.46 -8.58 7.81
C ALA A 17 -4.16 -9.76 6.87
N LEU A 18 -5.02 -9.99 5.87
CA LEU A 18 -4.81 -11.03 4.85
C LEU A 18 -3.52 -10.79 4.05
N GLY A 19 -3.29 -9.54 3.63
CA GLY A 19 -2.07 -9.16 2.92
C GLY A 19 -0.81 -9.38 3.74
N GLY A 20 -0.84 -9.09 5.05
CA GLY A 20 0.28 -9.31 5.97
C GLY A 20 0.61 -10.79 6.16
N VAL A 21 -0.40 -11.65 6.28
CA VAL A 21 -0.20 -13.11 6.38
C VAL A 21 0.39 -13.66 5.08
N ALA A 22 -0.19 -13.31 3.92
CA ALA A 22 0.33 -13.75 2.62
C ALA A 22 1.77 -13.29 2.38
N ALA A 23 2.08 -12.03 2.74
CA ALA A 23 3.43 -11.49 2.71
C ALA A 23 4.42 -12.33 3.51
N LYS A 24 4.06 -12.70 4.74
CA LYS A 24 4.91 -13.51 5.62
C LYS A 24 5.15 -14.91 5.05
N VAL A 25 4.10 -15.58 4.56
CA VAL A 25 4.23 -16.93 3.97
C VAL A 25 5.12 -16.92 2.74
N LEU A 26 4.92 -15.96 1.82
CA LEU A 26 5.76 -15.82 0.63
C LEU A 26 7.21 -15.49 0.98
N ARG A 27 7.45 -14.89 2.15
CA ARG A 27 8.79 -14.64 2.66
C ARG A 27 9.48 -15.83 3.26
N GLU A 28 8.76 -16.63 4.03
CA GLU A 28 9.26 -17.91 4.53
C GLU A 28 9.59 -18.86 3.36
N ALA A 29 9.00 -18.65 2.18
CA ALA A 29 9.35 -19.31 0.92
C ALA A 29 10.52 -18.65 0.15
N ASP A 30 11.38 -17.86 0.81
CA ASP A 30 12.58 -17.22 0.27
C ASP A 30 12.36 -16.26 -0.93
N MET A 31 11.14 -15.73 -1.10
CA MET A 31 10.89 -14.75 -2.15
C MET A 31 11.54 -13.40 -1.80
N ASP A 32 12.16 -12.73 -2.78
CA ASP A 32 12.88 -11.45 -2.62
C ASP A 32 11.98 -10.21 -2.39
N ALA A 33 12.48 -9.19 -1.67
CA ALA A 33 11.74 -7.97 -1.25
C ALA A 33 11.19 -7.17 -2.37
N PHE A 34 12.05 -6.94 -3.34
CA PHE A 34 11.70 -6.13 -4.47
C PHE A 34 10.70 -6.89 -5.33
N ARG A 35 10.82 -8.22 -5.43
CA ARG A 35 9.84 -9.04 -6.13
C ARG A 35 8.45 -9.02 -5.48
N LEU A 36 8.35 -9.14 -4.15
CA LEU A 36 7.06 -8.99 -3.46
C LEU A 36 6.46 -7.60 -3.65
N THR A 37 7.31 -6.57 -3.56
CA THR A 37 6.89 -5.18 -3.75
C THR A 37 6.38 -4.95 -5.18
N GLN A 38 7.08 -5.46 -6.19
CA GLN A 38 6.67 -5.41 -7.58
C GLN A 38 5.31 -6.10 -7.79
N ILE A 39 5.12 -7.31 -7.25
CA ILE A 39 3.85 -8.05 -7.35
C ILE A 39 2.71 -7.23 -6.72
N ARG A 40 2.92 -6.70 -5.51
CA ARG A 40 1.91 -5.92 -4.79
C ARG A 40 1.54 -4.63 -5.53
N ILE A 41 2.54 -3.85 -5.95
CA ILE A 41 2.32 -2.56 -6.62
C ILE A 41 1.70 -2.78 -8.00
N THR A 42 2.19 -3.76 -8.77
CA THR A 42 1.64 -4.07 -10.09
C THR A 42 0.21 -4.59 -9.97
N GLY A 43 -0.05 -5.47 -9.01
CA GLY A 43 -1.40 -5.96 -8.72
C GLY A 43 -2.35 -4.83 -8.32
N ALA A 44 -1.92 -3.96 -7.41
CA ALA A 44 -2.70 -2.77 -7.03
C ALA A 44 -2.95 -1.83 -8.22
N ALA A 45 -1.93 -1.59 -9.05
CA ALA A 45 -2.04 -0.76 -10.24
C ALA A 45 -3.05 -1.34 -11.24
N ILE A 46 -2.98 -2.64 -11.52
CA ILE A 46 -3.94 -3.32 -12.42
C ILE A 46 -5.36 -3.23 -11.88
N LEU A 47 -5.56 -3.50 -10.58
CA LEU A 47 -6.89 -3.44 -9.95
C LEU A 47 -7.47 -2.03 -9.98
N LEU A 48 -6.68 -1.03 -9.58
CA LEU A 48 -7.11 0.37 -9.56
C LEU A 48 -7.35 0.91 -10.96
N LEU A 49 -6.48 0.58 -11.92
CA LEU A 49 -6.63 0.99 -13.32
C LEU A 49 -7.88 0.36 -13.95
N SER A 50 -8.11 -0.94 -13.72
CA SER A 50 -9.31 -1.63 -14.22
C SER A 50 -10.58 -1.02 -13.63
N PHE A 51 -10.57 -0.70 -12.33
CA PHE A 51 -11.70 -0.06 -11.67
C PHE A 51 -11.95 1.37 -12.19
N ALA A 52 -10.89 2.15 -12.40
CA ALA A 52 -10.99 3.50 -12.95
C ALA A 52 -11.49 3.49 -14.41
N LEU A 53 -11.04 2.53 -15.22
CA LEU A 53 -11.53 2.33 -16.58
C LEU A 53 -13.02 1.95 -16.60
N TYR A 54 -13.46 1.12 -15.65
CA TYR A 54 -14.88 0.74 -15.51
C TYR A 54 -15.76 1.93 -15.11
N LYS A 55 -15.30 2.80 -14.19
CA LYS A 55 -16.06 3.99 -13.76
C LYS A 55 -16.03 5.16 -14.76
N GLY A 56 -15.01 5.23 -15.62
CA GLY A 56 -14.97 6.14 -16.75
C GLY A 56 -13.63 6.86 -16.93
N LYS A 57 -13.19 6.98 -18.19
CA LYS A 57 -11.89 7.53 -18.60
C LYS A 57 -11.61 8.98 -18.17
N LYS A 58 -12.64 9.74 -17.79
CA LYS A 58 -12.46 11.12 -17.27
C LYS A 58 -11.67 11.13 -15.96
N GLN A 59 -11.76 10.06 -15.15
CA GLN A 59 -11.01 9.95 -13.89
C GLN A 59 -9.51 9.68 -14.07
N LEU A 60 -9.08 9.25 -15.26
CA LEU A 60 -7.66 9.02 -15.57
C LEU A 60 -6.94 10.29 -16.07
N HIS A 61 -7.68 11.39 -16.32
CA HIS A 61 -7.06 12.63 -16.79
C HIS A 61 -6.40 13.34 -15.62
N ALA A 62 -5.09 13.15 -15.46
CA ALA A 62 -4.26 13.95 -14.58
C ALA A 62 -3.85 15.23 -15.32
N ARG A 63 -3.91 16.38 -14.63
CA ARG A 63 -3.34 17.61 -15.19
C ARG A 63 -1.81 17.59 -15.07
N LYS A 64 -1.11 18.34 -15.93
CA LYS A 64 0.36 18.32 -16.01
C LYS A 64 1.02 18.83 -14.72
N ASP A 65 0.36 19.75 -14.03
CA ASP A 65 0.71 20.27 -12.70
C ASP A 65 0.60 19.19 -11.62
N GLU A 66 -0.42 18.33 -11.67
CA GLU A 66 -0.62 17.24 -10.69
C GLU A 66 0.32 16.04 -10.93
N LEU A 67 0.92 15.94 -12.12
CA LEU A 67 1.77 14.80 -12.48
C LEU A 67 3.02 14.71 -11.61
N LYS A 68 3.58 15.85 -11.19
CA LYS A 68 4.75 15.88 -10.29
C LYS A 68 4.41 15.28 -8.93
N ASP A 69 3.29 15.70 -8.34
CA ASP A 69 2.84 15.21 -7.04
C ASP A 69 2.45 13.73 -7.12
N LEU A 70 1.81 13.31 -8.22
CA LEU A 70 1.46 11.91 -8.45
C LEU A 70 2.69 11.02 -8.56
N LEU A 71 3.72 11.47 -9.27
CA LEU A 71 4.99 10.74 -9.38
C LEU A 71 5.70 10.66 -8.02
N LEU A 72 5.75 11.78 -7.28
CA LEU A 72 6.36 11.80 -5.95
C LEU A 72 5.61 10.86 -4.99
N PHE A 73 4.28 10.92 -4.99
CA PHE A 73 3.44 10.03 -4.19
C PHE A 73 3.62 8.56 -4.58
N GLY A 74 3.63 8.24 -5.87
CA GLY A 74 3.81 6.87 -6.36
C GLY A 74 5.20 6.30 -6.04
N ILE A 75 6.26 7.11 -6.20
CA ILE A 75 7.63 6.66 -5.97
C ILE A 75 7.94 6.61 -4.47
N VAL A 76 7.71 7.72 -3.76
CA VAL A 76 8.08 7.84 -2.34
C VAL A 76 7.00 7.24 -1.45
N GLY A 77 5.76 7.72 -1.57
CA GLY A 77 4.66 7.33 -0.68
C GLY A 77 4.21 5.87 -0.85
N VAL A 78 4.19 5.37 -2.09
CA VAL A 78 3.73 4.00 -2.37
C VAL A 78 4.91 3.03 -2.49
N SER A 79 5.84 3.28 -3.41
CA SER A 79 6.87 2.30 -3.76
C SER A 79 7.94 2.15 -2.69
N ALA A 80 8.51 3.26 -2.21
CA ALA A 80 9.55 3.23 -1.19
C ALA A 80 9.02 2.70 0.15
N VAL A 81 7.86 3.19 0.61
CA VAL A 81 7.22 2.70 1.85
C VAL A 81 6.94 1.20 1.78
N THR A 82 6.34 0.72 0.69
CA THR A 82 6.07 -0.72 0.52
C THR A 82 7.37 -1.54 0.49
N SER A 83 8.41 -1.04 -0.19
CA SER A 83 9.72 -1.71 -0.26
C SER A 83 10.37 -1.80 1.12
N PHE A 84 10.35 -0.71 1.89
CA PHE A 84 10.92 -0.68 3.23
C PHE A 84 10.17 -1.57 4.20
N TYR A 85 8.85 -1.68 4.09
CA TYR A 85 8.09 -2.67 4.86
C TYR A 85 8.57 -4.10 4.57
N PHE A 86 8.63 -4.50 3.29
CA PHE A 86 9.08 -5.85 2.91
C PHE A 86 10.55 -6.13 3.20
N PHE A 87 11.37 -5.08 3.25
CA PHE A 87 12.75 -5.15 3.69
C PHE A 87 12.85 -5.29 5.22
N ALA A 88 12.06 -4.53 5.99
CA ALA A 88 12.07 -4.59 7.45
C ALA A 88 11.64 -5.96 7.98
N ILE A 89 10.60 -6.56 7.39
CA ILE A 89 10.13 -7.90 7.79
C ILE A 89 11.13 -9.02 7.44
N LYS A 90 12.23 -8.73 6.74
CA LYS A 90 13.36 -9.66 6.57
C LYS A 90 14.17 -9.82 7.86
N TYR A 91 14.24 -8.76 8.66
CA TYR A 91 15.08 -8.69 9.86
C TYR A 91 14.26 -8.68 11.15
N LEU A 92 13.00 -8.26 11.08
CA LEU A 92 12.12 -8.08 12.21
C LEU A 92 10.87 -8.95 12.06
N TYR A 93 10.27 -9.35 13.19
CA TYR A 93 8.91 -9.87 13.17
C TYR A 93 7.95 -8.82 12.61
N VAL A 94 6.95 -9.28 11.84
CA VAL A 94 5.93 -8.40 11.23
C VAL A 94 5.31 -7.43 12.24
N SER A 95 4.97 -7.92 13.43
CA SER A 95 4.40 -7.10 14.50
C SER A 95 5.33 -5.96 14.95
N VAL A 96 6.64 -6.20 15.03
CA VAL A 96 7.62 -5.17 15.42
C VAL A 96 7.76 -4.13 14.32
N ALA A 97 7.83 -4.57 13.06
CA ALA A 97 7.87 -3.66 11.91
C ALA A 97 6.62 -2.76 11.88
N LEU A 98 5.43 -3.31 12.16
CA LEU A 98 4.18 -2.54 12.22
C LEU A 98 4.15 -1.53 13.37
N VAL A 99 4.66 -1.87 14.55
CA VAL A 99 4.74 -0.91 15.67
C VAL A 99 5.59 0.30 15.27
N ILE A 100 6.72 0.07 14.59
CA ILE A 100 7.56 1.14 14.06
C ILE A 100 6.80 1.92 12.98
N GLU A 101 6.13 1.25 12.05
CA GLU A 101 5.36 1.89 10.97
C GLU A 101 4.24 2.79 11.52
N PHE A 102 3.55 2.38 12.58
CA PHE A 102 2.49 3.18 13.21
C PHE A 102 3.01 4.43 13.93
N THR A 103 4.32 4.55 14.18
CA THR A 103 4.90 5.82 14.65
C THR A 103 4.81 6.92 13.59
N ALA A 104 4.63 6.57 12.31
CA ALA A 104 4.38 7.53 11.23
C ALA A 104 3.20 8.47 11.53
N SER A 105 2.15 7.96 12.18
CA SER A 105 0.99 8.78 12.58
C SER A 105 1.36 9.94 13.50
N ILE A 106 2.40 9.79 14.34
CA ILE A 106 2.90 10.86 15.20
C ILE A 106 3.50 11.98 14.33
N TRP A 107 4.32 11.61 13.35
CA TRP A 107 4.94 12.57 12.43
C TRP A 107 3.92 13.31 11.57
N ILE A 108 2.85 12.63 11.13
CA ILE A 108 1.75 13.24 10.36
C ILE A 108 0.98 14.27 11.18
N VAL A 109 0.87 14.11 12.50
CA VAL A 109 0.17 15.08 13.36
C VAL A 109 1.05 16.30 13.66
N LEU A 110 2.37 16.12 13.69
CA LEU A 110 3.32 17.18 14.03
C LEU A 110 3.61 18.15 12.87
N TYR A 111 3.38 17.74 11.62
CA TYR A 111 3.65 18.53 10.41
C TYR A 111 2.46 18.50 9.46
#